data_AF-A0A4Z0F6Z5-F1
#
_entry.id   AF-A0A4Z0F6Z5-F1
#
_cell.length_a   1.000
_cell.length_b   1.000
_cell.length_c   1.000
_cell.angle_alpha   90.00
_cell.angle_beta   90.00
_cell.angle_gamma   90.00
#
_symmetry.space_group_name_H-M   'P 1'
#
loop_
_entity.id
_entity.type
_entity.pdbx_description
1 polymer ?
#
loop_
_entity_poly.entity_id
_entity_poly.type
_entity_poly.pdbx_seq_one_letter_code
_entity_poly.pdbx_strand_id
1 'polypeptide(L)'
;MKTSIKQIDGSRTSLPTGWQRDFNALLDRNVPQAARPWLVRHAQAFIDVLQGDGRGLKAAEPDDVTKFLEDAGRTASLRDWQFRQCVQALEILLVDVGGLPWTSAFDWGYWRDAAKALPSDHPTVARRGSWPTAGEPEGATKPAEVFTPLLNRLAEEIRVRQYSIRTEQTYRHWVERFLRRFPDATPAALGKPEVEAFLSDLAVRRNVSPSTQNLALTSLVFFFREVLERPLPDMDFARAKRARRLPVVLSRTEVKALLGAMDGVYALMAGLMYGTGMRLMECVRLRVKDVDFAYGTITVRDGKGNKDRVVPLPRRYAGSLQSHLGRVQATHTDDLKAGFGQVYLPHALDGKYPNAAAEWPWQYVFPSSRLSTDPRSGVTRRHHLHENALQRAIKKAANETG
;
A
#
# COMPACT_ATOMS: atom_id res chain seq x y z
N MET A 1 34.85 -5.60 5.95
CA MET A 1 34.38 -4.45 6.75
C MET A 1 33.15 -3.92 6.02
N LYS A 2 31.93 -4.20 6.50
CA LYS A 2 30.69 -3.88 5.77
C LYS A 2 30.38 -2.39 5.94
N THR A 3 30.52 -1.61 4.87
CA THR A 3 30.09 -0.20 4.84
C THR A 3 28.58 -0.16 5.07
N SER A 4 28.18 0.25 6.27
CA SER A 4 26.77 0.41 6.60
C SER A 4 26.25 1.69 5.96
N ILE A 5 25.12 1.60 5.26
CA ILE A 5 24.37 2.76 4.70
C ILE A 5 23.98 3.79 5.77
N LYS A 6 24.16 3.45 7.07
CA LYS A 6 23.88 4.31 8.24
C LYS A 6 24.65 5.65 8.25
N GLN A 7 25.65 5.83 7.41
CA GLN A 7 26.33 7.12 7.24
C GLN A 7 26.57 7.40 5.76
N ILE A 8 25.59 8.02 5.08
CA ILE A 8 25.91 8.92 3.96
C ILE A 8 26.54 10.17 4.60
N ASP A 9 27.74 10.02 5.14
CA ASP A 9 28.55 11.10 5.69
C ASP A 9 29.48 11.64 4.58
N GLY A 10 29.01 12.73 3.98
CA GLY A 10 29.83 13.94 3.83
C GLY A 10 30.90 14.06 2.74
N SER A 11 31.60 13.02 2.28
CA SER A 11 32.92 13.31 1.62
C SER A 11 33.00 13.24 0.09
N ARG A 12 32.09 12.54 -0.62
CA ARG A 12 32.14 12.47 -2.10
C ARG A 12 30.79 12.79 -2.75
N THR A 13 30.76 13.90 -3.50
CA THR A 13 29.59 14.41 -4.25
C THR A 13 29.73 14.22 -5.77
N SER A 14 30.72 13.45 -6.21
CA SER A 14 31.07 13.31 -7.62
C SER A 14 31.27 11.86 -8.04
N LEU A 15 30.63 11.48 -9.15
CA LEU A 15 30.88 10.21 -9.85
C LEU A 15 32.30 10.19 -10.44
N PRO A 16 32.90 9.01 -10.72
CA PRO A 16 34.14 8.96 -11.49
C PRO A 16 34.01 9.79 -12.78
N THR A 17 35.04 10.57 -13.09
CA THR A 17 34.98 11.69 -14.07
C THR A 17 34.41 11.30 -15.43
N GLY A 18 34.63 10.05 -15.88
CA GLY A 18 34.10 9.53 -17.14
C GLY A 18 32.59 9.34 -17.18
N TRP A 19 31.94 9.03 -16.05
CA TRP A 19 30.49 8.77 -15.98
C TRP A 19 29.69 10.00 -15.53
N GLN A 20 30.34 10.93 -14.84
CA GLN A 20 29.66 12.07 -14.24
C GLN A 20 29.03 13.01 -15.27
N ARG A 21 29.70 13.22 -16.41
CA ARG A 21 29.20 14.09 -17.47
C ARG A 21 27.90 13.55 -18.07
N ASP A 22 27.90 12.26 -18.40
CA ASP A 22 26.78 11.62 -19.08
C ASP A 22 25.59 11.45 -18.13
N PHE A 23 25.85 11.12 -16.86
CA PHE A 23 24.82 11.08 -15.82
C PHE A 23 24.18 12.46 -15.57
N ASN A 24 25.01 13.52 -15.41
CA ASN A 24 24.50 14.88 -15.21
C ASN A 24 23.67 15.37 -16.41
N ALA A 25 24.09 15.06 -17.63
CA ALA A 25 23.34 15.42 -18.84
C ALA A 25 21.93 14.79 -18.88
N LEU A 26 21.77 13.58 -18.33
CA LEU A 26 20.47 12.91 -18.23
C LEU A 26 19.60 13.51 -17.13
N LEU A 27 20.20 13.87 -15.99
CA LEU A 27 19.52 14.58 -14.92
C LEU A 27 19.01 15.95 -15.39
N ASP A 28 19.77 16.64 -16.24
CA ASP A 28 19.42 17.96 -16.75
C ASP A 28 18.15 17.96 -17.62
N ARG A 29 17.89 16.84 -18.31
CA ARG A 29 16.74 16.70 -19.22
C ARG A 29 15.43 16.36 -18.50
N ASN A 30 15.51 15.48 -17.50
CA ASN A 30 14.31 14.77 -16.99
C ASN A 30 14.13 14.84 -15.46
N VAL A 31 15.03 15.49 -14.72
CA VAL A 31 14.99 15.53 -13.25
C VAL A 31 15.02 16.97 -12.72
N PRO A 32 14.11 17.34 -11.79
CA PRO A 32 14.13 18.64 -11.14
C PRO A 32 15.48 18.93 -10.48
N GLN A 33 15.98 20.17 -10.60
CA GLN A 33 17.32 20.56 -10.12
C GLN A 33 17.53 20.23 -8.64
N ALA A 34 16.50 20.40 -7.81
CA ALA A 34 16.54 20.08 -6.37
C ALA A 34 16.78 18.60 -6.05
N ALA A 35 16.43 17.68 -6.95
CA ALA A 35 16.61 16.25 -6.75
C ALA A 35 17.99 15.73 -7.21
N ARG A 36 18.67 16.45 -8.11
CA ARG A 36 19.92 16.01 -8.77
C ARG A 36 21.04 15.62 -7.78
N PRO A 37 21.35 16.41 -6.73
CA PRO A 37 22.42 16.06 -5.79
C PRO A 37 22.18 14.73 -5.07
N TRP A 38 20.91 14.40 -4.81
CA TRP A 38 20.54 13.14 -4.15
C TRP A 38 20.70 11.94 -5.08
N LEU A 39 20.33 12.08 -6.35
CA LEU A 39 20.53 11.00 -7.33
C LEU A 39 22.01 10.70 -7.55
N VAL A 40 22.86 11.74 -7.64
CA VAL A 40 24.31 11.57 -7.75
C VAL A 40 24.88 10.82 -6.53
N ARG A 41 24.43 11.15 -5.32
CA ARG A 41 24.84 10.45 -4.09
C ARG A 41 24.45 8.97 -4.10
N HIS A 42 23.24 8.64 -4.52
CA HIS A 42 22.79 7.25 -4.59
C HIS A 42 23.57 6.45 -5.65
N ALA A 43 23.82 7.04 -6.81
CA ALA A 43 24.64 6.44 -7.86
C ALA A 43 26.09 6.21 -7.38
N GLN A 44 26.68 7.19 -6.69
CA GLN A 44 28.04 7.05 -6.14
C GLN A 44 28.11 5.94 -5.08
N ALA A 45 27.14 5.90 -4.16
CA ALA A 45 27.10 4.86 -3.13
C ALA A 45 27.04 3.45 -3.72
N PHE A 46 26.32 3.25 -4.83
CA PHE A 46 26.30 1.97 -5.53
C PHE A 46 27.66 1.64 -6.17
N ILE A 47 28.32 2.61 -6.79
CA ILE A 47 29.67 2.43 -7.37
C ILE A 47 30.68 2.08 -6.27
N ASP A 48 30.63 2.76 -5.13
CA ASP A 48 31.53 2.49 -4.00
C ASP A 48 31.39 1.04 -3.50
N VAL A 49 30.17 0.48 -3.50
CA VAL A 49 29.94 -0.93 -3.16
C VAL A 49 30.60 -1.86 -4.17
N LEU A 50 30.43 -1.62 -5.49
CA LEU A 50 31.07 -2.43 -6.52
C LEU A 50 32.61 -2.35 -6.45
N GLN A 51 33.14 -1.14 -6.23
CA GLN A 51 34.58 -0.89 -6.11
C GLN A 51 35.17 -1.53 -4.86
N GLY A 52 34.41 -1.61 -3.77
CA GLY A 52 34.81 -2.35 -2.56
C GLY A 52 35.06 -3.83 -2.81
N ASP A 53 34.36 -4.41 -3.81
CA ASP A 53 34.56 -5.79 -4.28
C ASP A 53 35.56 -5.88 -5.45
N GLY A 54 36.26 -4.79 -5.78
CA GLY A 54 37.23 -4.72 -6.89
C GLY A 54 36.60 -4.74 -8.28
N ARG A 55 35.28 -4.51 -8.40
CA ARG A 55 34.53 -4.55 -9.67
C ARG A 55 34.19 -3.16 -10.18
N GLY A 56 34.16 -3.02 -11.50
CA GLY A 56 33.72 -1.79 -12.17
C GLY A 56 32.22 -1.81 -12.50
N LEU A 57 31.65 -0.66 -12.89
CA LEU A 57 30.23 -0.52 -13.22
C LEU A 57 29.74 -1.50 -14.29
N LYS A 58 30.59 -1.83 -15.28
CA LYS A 58 30.27 -2.78 -16.37
C LYS A 58 30.15 -4.24 -15.90
N ALA A 59 30.65 -4.56 -14.70
CA ALA A 59 30.54 -5.89 -14.09
C ALA A 59 29.36 -5.99 -13.11
N ALA A 60 28.50 -4.97 -13.05
CA ALA A 60 27.31 -5.02 -12.20
C ALA A 60 26.30 -6.05 -12.72
N GLU A 61 25.78 -6.86 -11.79
CA GLU A 61 24.79 -7.90 -12.05
C GLU A 61 23.44 -7.56 -11.40
N PRO A 62 22.32 -8.19 -11.82
CA PRO A 62 21.00 -7.98 -11.19
C PRO A 62 20.98 -8.21 -9.67
N ASP A 63 21.78 -9.15 -9.18
CA ASP A 63 21.87 -9.49 -7.76
C ASP A 63 22.54 -8.36 -6.95
N ASP A 64 23.46 -7.60 -7.56
CA ASP A 64 24.09 -6.45 -6.92
C ASP A 64 23.08 -5.34 -6.65
N VAL A 65 22.22 -5.05 -7.65
CA VAL A 65 21.16 -4.05 -7.53
C VAL A 65 20.12 -4.49 -6.51
N THR A 66 19.73 -5.77 -6.56
CA THR A 66 18.78 -6.35 -5.61
C THR A 66 19.30 -6.19 -4.19
N LYS A 67 20.53 -6.64 -3.91
CA LYS A 67 21.16 -6.54 -2.60
C LYS A 67 21.30 -5.09 -2.12
N PHE A 68 21.73 -4.19 -3.01
CA PHE A 68 21.87 -2.76 -2.67
C PHE A 68 20.52 -2.12 -2.31
N LEU A 69 19.47 -2.40 -3.08
CA LEU A 69 18.12 -1.88 -2.82
C LEU A 69 17.50 -2.52 -1.58
N GLU A 70 17.76 -3.79 -1.28
CA GLU A 70 17.35 -4.40 -0.01
C GLU A 70 18.01 -3.72 1.18
N ASP A 71 19.33 -3.48 1.13
CA ASP A 71 20.07 -2.81 2.20
C ASP A 71 19.61 -1.36 2.38
N ALA A 72 19.39 -0.64 1.27
CA ALA A 72 18.79 0.70 1.31
C ALA A 72 17.39 0.66 1.91
N GLY A 73 16.59 -0.37 1.58
CA GLY A 73 15.24 -0.57 2.09
C GLY A 73 15.16 -0.94 3.57
N ARG A 74 16.25 -1.45 4.16
CA ARG A 74 16.39 -1.69 5.61
C ARG A 74 16.79 -0.43 6.39
N THR A 75 17.13 0.66 5.71
CA THR A 75 17.49 1.92 6.36
C THR A 75 16.22 2.62 6.84
N ALA A 76 15.88 2.44 8.12
CA ALA A 76 14.65 2.97 8.72
C ALA A 76 14.46 4.50 8.59
N SER A 77 15.55 5.26 8.47
CA SER A 77 15.51 6.72 8.27
C SER A 77 15.17 7.14 6.84
N LEU A 78 15.26 6.23 5.87
CA LEU A 78 15.04 6.55 4.46
C LEU A 78 13.54 6.67 4.17
N ARG A 79 13.10 7.84 3.69
CA ARG A 79 11.69 8.09 3.33
C ARG A 79 11.33 7.41 2.00
N ASP A 80 10.03 7.15 1.79
CA ASP A 80 9.45 6.56 0.56
C ASP A 80 10.03 7.19 -0.73
N TRP A 81 10.04 8.53 -0.77
CA TRP A 81 10.46 9.27 -1.94
C TRP A 81 11.98 9.24 -2.13
N GLN A 82 12.77 9.15 -1.04
CA GLN A 82 14.23 9.01 -1.12
C GLN A 82 14.62 7.62 -1.63
N PHE A 83 13.89 6.57 -1.22
CA PHE A 83 14.08 5.24 -1.78
C PHE A 83 13.76 5.20 -3.28
N ARG A 84 12.67 5.84 -3.71
CA ARG A 84 12.35 5.95 -5.15
C ARG A 84 13.43 6.71 -5.94
N GLN A 85 14.04 7.73 -5.35
CA GLN A 85 15.20 8.41 -5.95
C GLN A 85 16.41 7.50 -6.04
N CYS A 86 16.64 6.64 -5.04
CA CYS A 86 17.68 5.63 -5.10
C CYS A 86 17.46 4.67 -6.28
N VAL A 87 16.26 4.10 -6.41
CA VAL A 87 15.90 3.25 -7.57
C VAL A 87 16.11 3.98 -8.89
N GLN A 88 15.63 5.23 -9.00
CA GLN A 88 15.79 6.06 -10.20
C GLN A 88 17.26 6.34 -10.53
N ALA A 89 18.10 6.57 -9.52
CA ALA A 89 19.52 6.82 -9.71
C ALA A 89 20.23 5.59 -10.28
N LEU A 90 19.94 4.40 -9.75
CA LEU A 90 20.51 3.15 -10.25
C LEU A 90 20.02 2.82 -11.66
N GLU A 91 18.74 3.07 -11.95
CA GLU A 91 18.16 2.88 -13.28
C GLU A 91 18.89 3.74 -14.32
N ILE A 92 18.99 5.05 -14.09
CA ILE A 92 19.74 5.96 -14.99
C ILE A 92 21.21 5.53 -15.10
N LEU A 93 21.84 5.16 -13.97
CA LEU A 93 23.25 4.79 -13.94
C LEU A 93 23.53 3.51 -14.74
N LEU A 94 22.66 2.49 -14.68
CA LEU A 94 22.92 1.19 -15.27
C LEU A 94 22.33 1.04 -16.68
N VAL A 95 21.18 1.67 -16.93
CA VAL A 95 20.52 1.67 -18.23
C VAL A 95 21.21 2.67 -19.15
N ASP A 96 21.17 3.95 -18.80
CA ASP A 96 21.55 5.02 -19.73
C ASP A 96 23.06 5.25 -19.76
N VAL A 97 23.72 5.18 -18.60
CA VAL A 97 25.17 5.42 -18.47
C VAL A 97 25.94 4.11 -18.65
N GLY A 98 25.53 3.06 -17.94
CA GLY A 98 26.19 1.75 -17.95
C GLY A 98 25.90 0.94 -19.22
N GLY A 99 24.76 1.14 -19.89
CA GLY A 99 24.38 0.40 -21.10
C GLY A 99 24.36 -1.12 -20.90
N LEU A 100 23.95 -1.58 -19.71
CA LEU A 100 23.98 -3.00 -19.35
C LEU A 100 22.76 -3.74 -19.93
N PRO A 101 22.92 -4.80 -20.74
CA PRO A 101 21.80 -5.44 -21.45
C PRO A 101 20.70 -5.99 -20.53
N TRP A 102 21.09 -6.53 -19.37
CA TRP A 102 20.15 -7.15 -18.43
C TRP A 102 19.19 -6.16 -17.79
N THR A 103 19.50 -4.86 -17.81
CA THR A 103 18.69 -3.82 -17.15
C THR A 103 17.31 -3.66 -17.78
N SER A 104 17.16 -4.06 -19.05
CA SER A 104 15.87 -4.13 -19.75
C SER A 104 14.92 -5.17 -19.18
N ALA A 105 15.45 -6.25 -18.58
CA ALA A 105 14.70 -7.32 -17.94
C ALA A 105 14.56 -7.15 -16.42
N PHE A 106 15.23 -6.14 -15.84
CA PHE A 106 15.16 -5.86 -14.41
C PHE A 106 13.89 -5.07 -14.07
N ASP A 107 13.16 -5.52 -13.05
CA ASP A 107 11.87 -4.92 -12.67
C ASP A 107 12.04 -3.65 -11.82
N TRP A 108 12.50 -2.56 -12.47
CA TRP A 108 12.61 -1.24 -11.84
C TRP A 108 11.27 -0.73 -11.30
N GLY A 109 10.17 -1.08 -11.98
CA GLY A 109 8.81 -0.73 -11.60
C GLY A 109 8.42 -1.32 -10.25
N TYR A 110 8.73 -2.60 -10.03
CA TYR A 110 8.55 -3.26 -8.75
C TYR A 110 9.25 -2.49 -7.63
N TRP A 111 10.53 -2.20 -7.75
CA TRP A 111 11.27 -1.52 -6.69
C TRP A 111 10.72 -0.12 -6.38
N ARG A 112 10.27 0.61 -7.40
CA ARG A 112 9.68 1.95 -7.24
C ARG A 112 8.33 1.91 -6.53
N ASP A 113 7.48 0.95 -6.87
CA ASP A 113 6.10 0.86 -6.38
C ASP A 113 5.96 0.05 -5.08
N ALA A 114 6.79 -0.98 -4.88
CA ALA A 114 6.83 -1.83 -3.69
C ALA A 114 7.31 -1.08 -2.43
N ALA A 115 7.99 0.06 -2.63
CA ALA A 115 8.55 0.91 -1.59
C ALA A 115 7.50 1.77 -0.86
N LYS A 116 6.22 1.74 -1.25
CA LYS A 116 5.22 2.62 -0.64
C LYS A 116 4.87 2.16 0.78
N ALA A 117 5.09 3.03 1.77
CA ALA A 117 4.66 2.78 3.15
C ALA A 117 3.14 2.72 3.27
N LEU A 118 2.66 1.99 4.29
CA LEU A 118 1.24 1.97 4.62
C LEU A 118 0.89 3.25 5.38
N PRO A 119 -0.05 4.08 4.89
CA PRO A 119 -0.48 5.26 5.62
C PRO A 119 -1.22 4.87 6.91
N SER A 120 -1.36 5.81 7.83
CA SER A 120 -1.98 5.62 9.15
C SER A 120 -3.46 5.28 9.12
N ASP A 121 -4.11 5.50 8.00
CA ASP A 121 -5.49 5.16 7.74
C ASP A 121 -5.62 3.86 6.90
N HIS A 122 -4.51 3.19 6.59
CA HIS A 122 -4.51 1.96 5.83
C HIS A 122 -5.21 0.83 6.59
N PRO A 123 -6.06 0.01 5.94
CA PRO A 123 -6.87 -1.02 6.61
C PRO A 123 -6.13 -2.09 7.41
N THR A 124 -4.82 -2.20 7.25
CA THR A 124 -3.99 -3.17 7.98
C THR A 124 -3.53 -2.60 9.32
N VAL A 125 -3.10 -1.33 9.36
CA VAL A 125 -2.59 -0.69 10.59
C VAL A 125 -3.69 -0.05 11.40
N ALA A 126 -4.80 0.33 10.74
CA ALA A 126 -5.75 1.26 11.30
C ALA A 126 -6.71 0.72 12.38
N ARG A 127 -6.52 -0.53 12.85
CA ARG A 127 -7.33 -1.12 13.92
C ARG A 127 -6.85 -0.79 15.34
N ARG A 128 -5.64 -0.24 15.55
CA ARG A 128 -5.14 0.15 16.89
C ARG A 128 -4.99 1.66 17.04
N GLY A 129 -5.38 2.21 18.19
CA GLY A 129 -4.94 3.54 18.64
C GLY A 129 -5.52 4.74 17.89
N SER A 130 -5.22 5.93 18.42
CA SER A 130 -5.78 7.23 18.06
C SER A 130 -5.62 7.58 16.59
N TRP A 131 -6.50 8.46 16.12
CA TRP A 131 -6.39 9.05 14.80
C TRP A 131 -5.09 9.83 14.67
N PRO A 132 -4.35 9.71 13.55
CA PRO A 132 -3.37 10.73 13.20
C PRO A 132 -4.11 12.06 13.05
N THR A 133 -3.58 13.13 13.63
CA THR A 133 -3.88 14.50 13.23
C THR A 133 -3.38 14.64 11.79
N ALA A 134 -4.22 14.28 10.81
CA ALA A 134 -3.87 14.40 9.42
C ALA A 134 -3.59 15.88 9.12
N GLY A 135 -2.42 16.16 8.56
CA GLY A 135 -2.07 17.46 8.02
C GLY A 135 -3.21 17.97 7.13
N GLU A 136 -3.67 19.16 7.47
CA GLU A 136 -4.84 19.79 6.90
C GLU A 136 -4.64 20.03 5.40
N PRO A 137 -5.62 19.71 4.54
CA PRO A 137 -5.59 20.23 3.17
C PRO A 137 -5.66 21.76 3.24
N GLU A 138 -4.68 22.42 2.64
CA GLU A 138 -4.62 23.88 2.52
C GLU A 138 -5.94 24.42 1.94
N GLY A 139 -6.61 25.30 2.69
CA GLY A 139 -7.79 26.04 2.24
C GLY A 139 -9.16 25.51 2.68
N ALA A 140 -9.24 24.42 3.47
CA ALA A 140 -10.50 23.99 4.07
C ALA A 140 -10.71 24.68 5.44
N THR A 141 -11.84 25.37 5.63
CA THR A 141 -12.31 25.78 6.98
C THR A 141 -12.27 24.55 7.90
N LYS A 142 -11.76 24.64 9.13
CA LYS A 142 -11.82 23.48 10.04
C LYS A 142 -13.29 23.13 10.33
N PRO A 143 -13.67 21.85 10.56
CA PRO A 143 -14.96 21.58 11.19
C PRO A 143 -15.02 22.43 12.46
N ALA A 144 -16.14 23.09 12.73
CA ALA A 144 -16.30 23.83 13.99
C ALA A 144 -15.87 22.93 15.16
N GLU A 145 -15.10 23.45 16.13
CA GLU A 145 -14.56 22.65 17.25
C GLU A 145 -15.65 21.80 17.94
N VAL A 146 -16.87 22.33 17.95
CA VAL A 146 -18.12 21.73 18.42
C VAL A 146 -18.39 20.32 17.84
N PHE A 147 -17.92 20.01 16.64
CA PHE A 147 -18.18 18.73 15.97
C PHE A 147 -17.12 17.66 16.19
N THR A 148 -15.95 18.02 16.72
CA THR A 148 -14.87 17.07 17.01
C THR A 148 -15.30 15.94 17.96
N PRO A 149 -16.02 16.21 19.07
CA PRO A 149 -16.52 15.15 19.96
C PRO A 149 -17.44 14.14 19.25
N LEU A 150 -18.30 14.62 18.34
CA LEU A 150 -19.24 13.75 17.61
C LEU A 150 -18.52 12.85 16.59
N LEU A 151 -17.49 13.37 15.92
CA LEU A 151 -16.68 12.58 14.99
C LEU A 151 -15.83 11.55 15.72
N ASN A 152 -15.38 11.84 16.94
CA ASN A 152 -14.69 10.87 17.79
C ASN A 152 -15.64 9.76 18.23
N ARG A 153 -16.82 10.12 18.73
CA ARG A 153 -17.87 9.15 19.10
C ARG A 153 -18.30 8.28 17.92
N LEU A 154 -18.44 8.86 16.72
CA LEU A 154 -18.68 8.10 15.49
C LEU A 154 -17.61 7.03 15.25
N ALA A 155 -16.33 7.38 15.41
CA ALA A 155 -15.23 6.44 15.24
C ALA A 155 -15.27 5.32 16.30
N GLU A 156 -15.55 5.67 17.56
CA GLU A 156 -15.69 4.72 18.65
C GLU A 156 -16.80 3.71 18.39
N GLU A 157 -17.99 4.16 18.01
CA GLU A 157 -19.13 3.28 17.72
C GLU A 157 -18.84 2.32 16.56
N ILE A 158 -18.19 2.80 15.50
CA ILE A 158 -17.79 1.98 14.36
C ILE A 158 -16.78 0.90 14.78
N ARG A 159 -15.82 1.26 15.63
CA ARG A 159 -14.77 0.35 16.11
C ARG A 159 -15.32 -0.70 17.08
N VAL A 160 -16.20 -0.30 18.01
CA VAL A 160 -16.88 -1.23 18.93
C VAL A 160 -17.62 -2.32 18.14
N ARG A 161 -18.28 -1.93 17.04
CA ARG A 161 -19.01 -2.84 16.14
C ARG A 161 -18.11 -3.62 15.18
N GLN A 162 -16.78 -3.50 15.30
CA GLN A 162 -15.79 -4.21 14.50
C GLN A 162 -15.94 -3.98 12.98
N TYR A 163 -16.46 -2.82 12.59
CA TYR A 163 -16.52 -2.45 11.17
C TYR A 163 -15.11 -2.20 10.61
N SER A 164 -14.99 -2.28 9.29
CA SER A 164 -13.71 -2.00 8.62
C SER A 164 -13.32 -0.53 8.74
N ILE A 165 -12.02 -0.21 8.78
CA ILE A 165 -11.58 1.20 8.73
C ILE A 165 -12.11 1.94 7.49
N ARG A 166 -12.32 1.23 6.38
CA ARG A 166 -12.88 1.84 5.17
C ARG A 166 -14.30 2.33 5.41
N THR A 167 -15.05 1.61 6.24
CA THR A 167 -16.37 2.05 6.72
C THR A 167 -16.23 3.29 7.59
N GLU A 168 -15.29 3.28 8.55
CA GLU A 168 -14.97 4.42 9.41
C GLU A 168 -14.63 5.69 8.62
N GLN A 169 -13.67 5.61 7.70
CA GLN A 169 -13.25 6.70 6.81
C GLN A 169 -14.43 7.23 5.98
N THR A 170 -15.21 6.32 5.41
CA THR A 170 -16.36 6.68 4.59
C THR A 170 -17.42 7.41 5.41
N TYR A 171 -17.77 6.86 6.58
CA TYR A 171 -18.82 7.44 7.42
C TYR A 171 -18.37 8.78 7.97
N ARG A 172 -17.13 8.88 8.46
CA ARG A 172 -16.52 10.14 8.90
C ARG A 172 -16.54 11.18 7.79
N HIS A 173 -16.13 10.82 6.57
CA HIS A 173 -16.14 11.73 5.43
C HIS A 173 -17.53 12.30 5.15
N TRP A 174 -18.56 11.44 5.08
CA TRP A 174 -19.92 11.89 4.80
C TRP A 174 -20.55 12.69 5.93
N VAL A 175 -20.31 12.28 7.17
CA VAL A 175 -20.78 13.00 8.37
C VAL A 175 -20.10 14.37 8.46
N GLU A 176 -18.79 14.44 8.26
CA GLU A 176 -18.06 15.72 8.28
C GLU A 176 -18.58 16.66 7.19
N ARG A 177 -18.81 16.17 5.97
CA ARG A 177 -19.41 16.98 4.89
C ARG A 177 -20.82 17.45 5.20
N PHE A 178 -21.62 16.62 5.86
CA PHE A 178 -22.96 16.98 6.30
C PHE A 178 -22.91 18.08 7.37
N LEU A 179 -22.07 17.92 8.41
CA LEU A 179 -21.93 18.92 9.47
C LEU A 179 -21.42 20.26 8.93
N ARG A 180 -20.47 20.24 7.97
CA ARG A 180 -19.98 21.45 7.29
C ARG A 180 -21.05 22.19 6.48
N ARG A 181 -22.12 21.50 6.05
CA ARG A 181 -23.23 22.12 5.31
C ARG A 181 -24.13 22.95 6.22
N PHE A 182 -24.12 22.66 7.52
CA PHE A 182 -24.95 23.28 8.56
C PHE A 182 -24.08 23.75 9.73
N PRO A 183 -23.16 24.71 9.51
CA PRO A 183 -22.16 25.11 10.52
C PRO A 183 -22.78 25.71 11.78
N ASP A 184 -23.93 26.35 11.66
CA ASP A 184 -24.63 27.03 12.78
C ASP A 184 -25.66 26.12 13.48
N ALA A 185 -25.86 24.89 12.99
CA ALA A 185 -26.83 23.97 13.58
C ALA A 185 -26.26 23.27 14.82
N THR A 186 -27.05 23.25 15.89
CA THR A 186 -26.74 22.39 17.04
C THR A 186 -27.04 20.93 16.69
N PRO A 187 -26.36 19.95 17.32
CA PRO A 187 -26.66 18.53 17.08
C PRO A 187 -28.14 18.18 17.31
N ALA A 188 -28.78 18.87 18.27
CA ALA A 188 -30.20 18.74 18.55
C ALA A 188 -31.09 19.26 17.40
N ALA A 189 -30.67 20.28 16.66
CA ALA A 189 -31.43 20.85 15.54
C ALA A 189 -31.32 20.01 14.25
N LEU A 190 -30.27 19.21 14.08
CA LEU A 190 -30.08 18.36 12.90
C LEU A 190 -31.15 17.25 12.85
N GLY A 191 -31.88 17.10 11.75
CA GLY A 191 -32.90 16.08 11.60
C GLY A 191 -33.12 15.66 10.15
N LYS A 192 -34.32 15.11 9.90
CA LYS A 192 -34.76 14.73 8.55
C LYS A 192 -34.63 15.87 7.53
N PRO A 193 -35.06 17.13 7.81
CA PRO A 193 -34.99 18.22 6.84
C PRO A 193 -33.55 18.50 6.36
N GLU A 194 -32.58 18.51 7.27
CA GLU A 194 -31.18 18.77 6.94
C GLU A 194 -30.58 17.63 6.13
N VAL A 195 -30.91 16.39 6.49
CA VAL A 195 -30.47 15.19 5.76
C VAL A 195 -31.03 15.19 4.34
N GLU A 196 -32.31 15.49 4.16
CA GLU A 196 -32.95 15.58 2.84
C GLU A 196 -32.37 16.72 2.00
N ALA A 197 -32.15 17.90 2.58
CA ALA A 197 -31.53 19.03 1.91
C ALA A 197 -30.09 18.69 1.45
N PHE A 198 -29.32 18.00 2.29
CA PHE A 198 -27.97 17.56 1.95
C PHE A 198 -27.96 16.51 0.83
N LEU A 199 -28.79 15.47 0.93
CA LEU A 199 -28.87 14.43 -0.09
C LEU A 199 -29.40 14.95 -1.44
N SER A 200 -30.29 15.94 -1.41
CA SER A 200 -30.81 16.61 -2.60
C SER A 200 -29.75 17.48 -3.27
N ASP A 201 -28.93 18.21 -2.51
CA ASP A 201 -27.76 18.94 -3.05
C ASP A 201 -26.79 17.99 -3.76
N LEU A 202 -26.52 16.83 -3.15
CA LEU A 202 -25.66 15.81 -3.74
C LEU A 202 -26.22 15.29 -5.08
N ALA A 203 -27.52 15.02 -5.16
CA ALA A 203 -28.14 14.52 -6.38
C ALA A 203 -28.27 15.59 -7.47
N VAL A 204 -28.75 16.78 -7.12
CA VAL A 204 -29.14 17.80 -8.11
C VAL A 204 -27.97 18.70 -8.49
N ARG A 205 -27.26 19.27 -7.50
CA ARG A 205 -26.17 20.24 -7.78
C ARG A 205 -24.84 19.57 -8.04
N ARG A 206 -24.55 18.48 -7.30
CA ARG A 206 -23.28 17.76 -7.43
C ARG A 206 -23.35 16.57 -8.39
N ASN A 207 -24.55 16.22 -8.87
CA ASN A 207 -24.81 15.14 -9.82
C ASN A 207 -24.07 13.83 -9.45
N VAL A 208 -24.07 13.48 -8.15
CA VAL A 208 -23.36 12.28 -7.69
C VAL A 208 -24.11 11.02 -8.10
N SER A 209 -23.38 9.91 -8.24
CA SER A 209 -24.00 8.63 -8.56
C SER A 209 -24.98 8.17 -7.47
N PRO A 210 -26.01 7.38 -7.82
CA PRO A 210 -26.91 6.72 -6.86
C PRO A 210 -26.19 5.95 -5.75
N SER A 211 -25.07 5.30 -6.08
CA SER A 211 -24.26 4.55 -5.11
C SER A 211 -23.56 5.46 -4.11
N THR A 212 -23.09 6.61 -4.57
CA THR A 212 -22.46 7.64 -3.75
C THR A 212 -23.47 8.23 -2.77
N GLN A 213 -24.67 8.55 -3.25
CA GLN A 213 -25.76 9.05 -2.42
C GLN A 213 -26.20 8.03 -1.37
N ASN A 214 -26.36 6.75 -1.75
CA ASN A 214 -26.73 5.71 -0.81
C ASN A 214 -25.66 5.51 0.28
N LEU A 215 -24.38 5.73 -0.05
CA LEU A 215 -23.29 5.68 0.93
C LEU A 215 -23.36 6.84 1.91
N ALA A 216 -23.65 8.05 1.42
CA ALA A 216 -23.91 9.21 2.26
C ALA A 216 -25.11 8.97 3.19
N LEU A 217 -26.24 8.53 2.64
CA LEU A 217 -27.45 8.19 3.40
C LEU A 217 -27.16 7.15 4.49
N THR A 218 -26.50 6.04 4.15
CA THR A 218 -26.18 4.97 5.11
C THR A 218 -25.28 5.49 6.23
N SER A 219 -24.32 6.36 5.91
CA SER A 219 -23.43 7.00 6.88
C SER A 219 -24.20 7.90 7.85
N LEU A 220 -25.16 8.68 7.34
CA LEU A 220 -25.99 9.57 8.15
C LEU A 220 -26.99 8.80 9.00
N VAL A 221 -27.65 7.77 8.46
CA VAL A 221 -28.53 6.88 9.25
C VAL A 221 -27.77 6.26 10.42
N PHE A 222 -26.54 5.79 10.19
CA PHE A 222 -25.69 5.27 11.26
C PHE A 222 -25.36 6.37 12.29
N PHE A 223 -24.94 7.55 11.85
CA PHE A 223 -24.61 8.66 12.74
C PHE A 223 -25.79 9.05 13.63
N PHE A 224 -26.97 9.22 13.06
CA PHE A 224 -28.18 9.57 13.81
C PHE A 224 -28.57 8.49 14.82
N ARG A 225 -28.54 7.21 14.40
CA ARG A 225 -28.95 6.10 15.25
C ARG A 225 -27.95 5.78 16.35
N GLU A 226 -26.66 5.73 16.04
CA GLU A 226 -25.62 5.20 16.95
C GLU A 226 -24.87 6.30 17.70
N VAL A 227 -24.75 7.50 17.13
CA VAL A 227 -23.95 8.59 17.73
C VAL A 227 -24.84 9.63 18.41
N LEU A 228 -25.93 10.03 17.75
CA LEU A 228 -26.91 10.96 18.32
C LEU A 228 -28.02 10.27 19.12
N GLU A 229 -28.07 8.92 19.09
CA GLU A 229 -29.11 8.11 19.74
C GLU A 229 -30.54 8.54 19.38
N ARG A 230 -30.69 9.16 18.20
CA ARG A 230 -31.94 9.70 17.69
C ARG A 230 -32.13 9.20 16.27
N PRO A 231 -32.73 8.01 16.09
CA PRO A 231 -32.94 7.45 14.76
C PRO A 231 -33.79 8.42 13.92
N LEU A 232 -33.41 8.58 12.66
CA LEU A 232 -34.22 9.33 11.70
C LEU A 232 -35.55 8.59 11.48
N PRO A 233 -36.68 9.30 11.39
CA PRO A 233 -37.95 8.70 10.99
C PRO A 233 -37.84 8.18 9.55
N ASP A 234 -38.80 7.36 9.12
CA ASP A 234 -38.82 6.85 7.75
C ASP A 234 -38.71 7.99 6.74
N MET A 235 -37.69 7.87 5.89
CA MET A 235 -37.39 8.85 4.86
C MET A 235 -37.89 8.30 3.54
N ASP A 236 -38.92 8.95 2.98
CA ASP A 236 -39.40 8.75 1.62
C ASP A 236 -38.42 9.37 0.62
N PHE A 237 -37.18 8.89 0.64
CA PHE A 237 -36.24 9.24 -0.39
C PHE A 237 -36.52 8.36 -1.61
N ALA A 238 -36.67 8.97 -2.79
CA ALA A 238 -36.66 8.25 -4.06
C ALA A 238 -35.30 7.57 -4.21
N ARG A 239 -35.16 6.37 -3.62
CA ARG A 239 -33.91 5.62 -3.56
C ARG A 239 -33.46 5.43 -4.98
N ALA A 240 -32.39 6.14 -5.35
CA ALA A 240 -31.92 6.13 -6.72
C ALA A 240 -31.58 4.68 -7.08
N LYS A 241 -32.43 4.06 -7.92
CA LYS A 241 -32.30 2.64 -8.26
C LYS A 241 -30.99 2.49 -9.00
N ARG A 242 -30.04 1.80 -8.40
CA ARG A 242 -28.78 1.47 -9.05
C ARG A 242 -29.10 0.66 -10.30
N ALA A 243 -28.78 1.19 -11.47
CA ALA A 243 -28.74 0.39 -12.68
C ALA A 243 -27.77 -0.77 -12.44
N ARG A 244 -28.29 -2.01 -12.45
CA ARG A 244 -27.47 -3.22 -12.29
C ARG A 244 -26.66 -3.36 -13.58
N ARG A 245 -25.43 -2.84 -13.59
CA ARG A 245 -24.49 -3.11 -14.68
C ARG A 245 -24.07 -4.58 -14.60
N LEU A 246 -24.12 -5.26 -15.74
CA LEU A 246 -23.60 -6.62 -15.83
C LEU A 246 -22.09 -6.59 -15.51
N PRO A 247 -21.59 -7.53 -14.70
CA PRO A 247 -20.15 -7.68 -14.50
C PRO A 247 -19.49 -7.93 -15.87
N VAL A 248 -18.51 -7.10 -16.21
CA VAL A 248 -17.64 -7.35 -17.36
C VAL A 248 -16.59 -8.37 -16.91
N VAL A 249 -16.50 -9.47 -17.64
CA VAL A 249 -15.53 -10.54 -17.38
C VAL A 249 -14.61 -10.67 -18.58
N LEU A 250 -13.33 -10.92 -18.32
CA LEU A 250 -12.36 -11.23 -19.35
C LEU A 250 -12.56 -12.67 -19.85
N SER A 251 -12.47 -12.86 -21.16
CA SER A 251 -12.34 -14.16 -21.80
C SER A 251 -11.04 -14.85 -21.40
N ARG A 252 -10.96 -16.17 -21.62
CA ARG A 252 -9.73 -16.94 -21.34
C ARG A 252 -8.53 -16.44 -22.15
N THR A 253 -8.77 -15.96 -23.36
CA THR A 253 -7.72 -15.42 -24.25
C THR A 253 -7.19 -14.09 -23.71
N GLU A 254 -8.08 -13.17 -23.31
CA GLU A 254 -7.70 -11.89 -22.70
C GLU A 254 -6.95 -12.11 -21.38
N VAL A 255 -7.40 -13.05 -20.53
CA VAL A 255 -6.67 -13.38 -19.30
C VAL A 255 -5.28 -13.94 -19.60
N LYS A 256 -5.15 -14.81 -20.61
CA LYS A 256 -3.87 -15.38 -21.01
C LYS A 256 -2.91 -14.30 -21.51
N ALA A 257 -3.41 -13.35 -22.31
CA ALA A 257 -2.64 -12.20 -22.77
C ALA A 257 -2.21 -11.31 -21.60
N LEU A 258 -3.16 -10.92 -20.74
CA LEU A 258 -2.90 -10.06 -19.58
C LEU A 258 -1.86 -10.68 -18.63
N LEU A 259 -2.02 -11.96 -18.25
CA LEU A 259 -1.06 -12.64 -17.39
C LEU A 259 0.28 -12.91 -18.08
N GLY A 260 0.30 -12.96 -19.41
CA GLY A 260 1.52 -13.11 -20.21
C GLY A 260 2.33 -11.82 -20.36
N ALA A 261 1.69 -10.66 -20.18
CA ALA A 261 2.32 -9.33 -20.15
C ALA A 261 2.73 -8.89 -18.73
N MET A 262 2.58 -9.75 -17.73
CA MET A 262 2.99 -9.49 -16.35
C MET A 262 4.21 -10.32 -15.98
N ASP A 263 5.11 -9.72 -15.22
CA ASP A 263 6.32 -10.38 -14.73
C ASP A 263 6.44 -10.38 -13.20
N GLY A 264 7.40 -11.18 -12.71
CA GLY A 264 7.86 -11.15 -11.33
C GLY A 264 6.77 -11.45 -10.28
N VAL A 265 6.85 -10.72 -9.16
CA VAL A 265 5.95 -10.92 -8.00
C VAL A 265 4.51 -10.56 -8.35
N TYR A 266 4.29 -9.52 -9.17
CA TYR A 266 2.93 -9.11 -9.53
C TYR A 266 2.23 -10.14 -10.43
N ALA A 267 2.96 -10.79 -11.34
CA ALA A 267 2.42 -11.90 -12.13
C ALA A 267 2.02 -13.09 -11.25
N LEU A 268 2.84 -13.43 -10.25
CA LEU A 268 2.52 -14.47 -9.27
C LEU A 268 1.25 -14.11 -8.47
N MET A 269 1.15 -12.87 -7.97
CA MET A 269 -0.03 -12.41 -7.24
C MET A 269 -1.29 -12.43 -8.12
N ALA A 270 -1.22 -11.91 -9.35
CA ALA A 270 -2.34 -11.88 -10.28
C ALA A 270 -2.79 -13.30 -10.67
N GLY A 271 -1.82 -14.19 -10.93
CA GLY A 271 -2.06 -15.60 -11.21
C GLY A 271 -2.74 -16.34 -10.06
N LEU A 272 -2.30 -16.12 -8.83
CA LEU A 272 -2.96 -16.67 -7.64
C LEU A 272 -4.37 -16.10 -7.47
N MET A 273 -4.57 -14.79 -7.65
CA MET A 273 -5.89 -14.18 -7.58
C MET A 273 -6.85 -14.77 -8.63
N TYR A 274 -6.39 -14.94 -9.87
CA TYR A 274 -7.18 -15.56 -10.93
C TYR A 274 -7.50 -17.03 -10.63
N GLY A 275 -6.50 -17.81 -10.22
CA GLY A 275 -6.66 -19.25 -9.98
C GLY A 275 -7.45 -19.61 -8.72
N THR A 276 -7.54 -18.70 -7.74
CA THR A 276 -8.23 -18.95 -6.47
C THR A 276 -9.50 -18.12 -6.25
N GLY A 277 -9.69 -17.06 -7.04
CA GLY A 277 -10.76 -16.08 -6.83
C GLY A 277 -10.62 -15.26 -5.55
N MET A 278 -9.44 -15.21 -4.94
CA MET A 278 -9.21 -14.37 -3.76
C MET A 278 -9.19 -12.88 -4.11
N ARG A 279 -9.67 -12.05 -3.18
CA ARG A 279 -9.71 -10.59 -3.33
C ARG A 279 -8.31 -10.00 -3.18
N LEU A 280 -8.12 -8.79 -3.72
CA LEU A 280 -6.86 -8.05 -3.65
C LEU A 280 -6.25 -8.01 -2.24
N MET A 281 -7.03 -7.63 -1.23
CA MET A 281 -6.53 -7.54 0.14
C MET A 281 -6.31 -8.91 0.79
N GLU A 282 -7.01 -9.96 0.34
CA GLU A 282 -6.79 -11.33 0.80
C GLU A 282 -5.42 -11.84 0.28
N CYS A 283 -5.11 -11.56 -0.99
CA CYS A 283 -3.81 -11.88 -1.60
C CYS A 283 -2.65 -11.11 -0.94
N VAL A 284 -2.78 -9.79 -0.84
CA VAL A 284 -1.75 -8.91 -0.28
C VAL A 284 -1.44 -9.27 1.19
N ARG A 285 -2.41 -9.71 1.97
CA ARG A 285 -2.25 -10.02 3.39
C ARG A 285 -1.97 -11.48 3.70
N LEU A 286 -1.86 -12.33 2.67
CA LEU A 286 -1.64 -13.76 2.82
C LEU A 286 -0.41 -14.01 3.69
N ARG A 287 -0.52 -14.92 4.67
CA ARG A 287 0.59 -15.31 5.55
C ARG A 287 1.20 -16.63 5.11
N VAL A 288 2.45 -16.87 5.47
CA VAL A 288 3.14 -18.11 5.13
C VAL A 288 2.38 -19.34 5.64
N LYS A 289 1.87 -19.30 6.87
CA LYS A 289 1.07 -20.38 7.47
C LYS A 289 -0.23 -20.69 6.75
N ASP A 290 -0.68 -19.79 5.89
CA ASP A 290 -1.92 -19.95 5.15
C ASP A 290 -1.72 -20.75 3.86
N VAL A 291 -0.47 -21.03 3.46
CA VAL A 291 -0.13 -21.82 2.26
C VAL A 291 0.28 -23.22 2.68
N ASP A 292 -0.46 -24.22 2.20
CA ASP A 292 -0.16 -25.62 2.42
C ASP A 292 0.24 -26.28 1.10
N PHE A 293 1.54 -26.53 0.92
CA PHE A 293 2.06 -27.18 -0.28
C PHE A 293 1.81 -28.68 -0.32
N ALA A 294 1.67 -29.34 0.85
CA ALA A 294 1.46 -30.78 0.92
C ALA A 294 0.04 -31.12 0.46
N TYR A 295 -0.94 -30.38 0.95
CA TYR A 295 -2.34 -30.53 0.52
C TYR A 295 -2.67 -29.71 -0.74
N GLY A 296 -1.78 -28.83 -1.18
CA GLY A 296 -2.00 -27.97 -2.34
C GLY A 296 -3.17 -27.02 -2.13
N THR A 297 -3.23 -26.37 -0.97
CA THR A 297 -4.32 -25.47 -0.60
C THR A 297 -3.82 -24.13 -0.05
N ILE A 298 -4.68 -23.12 -0.09
CA ILE A 298 -4.48 -21.83 0.56
C ILE A 298 -5.68 -21.57 1.47
N THR A 299 -5.44 -21.20 2.73
CA THR A 299 -6.47 -20.75 3.66
C THR A 299 -6.63 -19.23 3.57
N VAL A 300 -7.72 -18.78 2.96
CA VAL A 300 -8.04 -17.35 2.89
C VAL A 300 -8.77 -16.94 4.17
N ARG A 301 -8.11 -16.12 4.99
CA ARG A 301 -8.65 -15.60 6.25
C ARG A 301 -9.33 -14.24 6.10
N ASP A 302 -10.14 -13.90 7.10
CA ASP A 302 -10.81 -12.60 7.21
C ASP A 302 -11.64 -12.25 5.96
N GLY A 303 -12.26 -13.25 5.34
CA GLY A 303 -13.15 -13.06 4.20
C GLY A 303 -14.38 -12.22 4.57
N LYS A 304 -15.19 -11.85 3.57
CA LYS A 304 -16.43 -11.07 3.81
C LYS A 304 -17.27 -11.71 4.93
N GLY A 305 -17.57 -10.93 5.98
CA GLY A 305 -18.29 -11.40 7.16
C GLY A 305 -17.42 -12.16 8.16
N ASN A 306 -16.10 -11.98 8.11
CA ASN A 306 -15.12 -12.64 8.97
C ASN A 306 -15.12 -14.17 8.82
N LYS A 307 -15.33 -14.66 7.59
CA LYS A 307 -15.38 -16.09 7.27
C LYS A 307 -14.11 -16.53 6.58
N ASP A 308 -13.48 -17.54 7.17
CA ASP A 308 -12.34 -18.24 6.58
C ASP A 308 -12.82 -19.25 5.53
N ARG A 309 -12.02 -19.47 4.48
CA ARG A 309 -12.29 -20.49 3.47
C ARG A 309 -11.00 -21.08 2.92
N VAL A 310 -11.04 -22.34 2.52
CA VAL A 310 -9.94 -23.00 1.83
C VAL A 310 -10.15 -22.93 0.32
N VAL A 311 -9.10 -22.59 -0.42
CA VAL A 311 -9.08 -22.56 -1.89
C VAL A 311 -7.93 -23.42 -2.40
N PRO A 312 -8.02 -24.03 -3.60
CA PRO A 312 -6.93 -24.82 -4.15
C PRO A 312 -5.73 -23.93 -4.50
N LEU A 313 -4.51 -24.38 -4.19
CA LEU A 313 -3.27 -23.76 -4.69
C LEU A 313 -3.11 -24.14 -6.18
N PRO A 314 -3.11 -23.18 -7.12
CA PRO A 314 -2.97 -23.52 -8.53
C PRO A 314 -1.58 -24.11 -8.80
N ARG A 315 -1.54 -25.36 -9.27
CA ARG A 315 -0.29 -26.13 -9.46
C ARG A 315 0.77 -25.39 -10.27
N ARG A 316 0.36 -24.62 -11.29
CA ARG A 316 1.25 -23.80 -12.13
C ARG A 316 2.10 -22.79 -11.33
N TYR A 317 1.58 -22.30 -10.20
CA TYR A 317 2.24 -21.29 -9.38
C TYR A 317 2.91 -21.87 -8.12
N ALA A 318 2.79 -23.18 -7.86
CA ALA A 318 3.34 -23.78 -6.65
C ALA A 318 4.88 -23.65 -6.60
N GLY A 319 5.57 -23.97 -7.69
CA GLY A 319 7.04 -23.87 -7.77
C GLY A 319 7.54 -22.43 -7.64
N SER A 320 6.94 -21.48 -8.38
CA SER A 320 7.33 -20.07 -8.28
C SER A 320 7.02 -19.47 -6.91
N LEU A 321 5.94 -19.91 -6.26
CA LEU A 321 5.62 -19.53 -4.88
C LEU A 321 6.64 -20.08 -3.88
N GLN A 322 7.11 -21.32 -4.03
CA GLN A 322 8.18 -21.87 -3.18
C GLN A 322 9.49 -21.09 -3.34
N SER A 323 9.93 -20.84 -4.56
CA SER A 323 11.14 -20.03 -4.82
C SER A 323 11.01 -18.62 -4.24
N HIS A 324 9.81 -18.02 -4.37
CA HIS A 324 9.51 -16.72 -3.78
C HIS A 324 9.58 -16.74 -2.25
N LEU A 325 8.97 -17.73 -1.61
CA LEU A 325 9.04 -17.89 -0.15
C LEU A 325 10.46 -18.13 0.35
N GLY A 326 11.31 -18.82 -0.41
CA GLY A 326 12.72 -18.98 -0.08
C GLY A 326 13.46 -17.64 0.01
N ARG A 327 13.22 -16.72 -0.97
CA ARG A 327 13.76 -15.36 -0.91
C ARG A 327 13.20 -14.58 0.27
N VAL A 328 11.89 -14.66 0.50
CA VAL A 328 11.23 -13.97 1.64
C VAL A 328 11.78 -14.47 2.98
N GLN A 329 12.10 -15.76 3.10
CA GLN A 329 12.71 -16.33 4.31
C GLN A 329 14.12 -15.81 4.55
N ALA A 330 14.93 -15.64 3.49
CA ALA A 330 16.24 -15.01 3.58
C ALA A 330 16.11 -13.55 4.06
N THR A 331 15.21 -12.77 3.43
CA THR A 331 14.93 -11.39 3.86
C THR A 331 14.48 -11.31 5.32
N HIS A 332 13.58 -12.20 5.75
CA HIS A 332 13.11 -12.27 7.14
C HIS A 332 14.24 -12.58 8.11
N THR A 333 15.12 -13.52 7.75
CA THR A 333 16.29 -13.88 8.57
C THR A 333 17.22 -12.68 8.75
N ASP A 334 17.43 -11.89 7.71
CA ASP A 334 18.26 -10.69 7.78
C ASP A 334 17.57 -9.57 8.57
N ASP A 335 16.26 -9.40 8.41
CA ASP A 335 15.49 -8.44 9.21
C ASP A 335 15.50 -8.82 10.69
N LEU A 336 15.43 -10.11 11.04
CA LEU A 336 15.57 -10.59 12.41
C LEU A 336 16.93 -10.21 13.00
N LYS A 337 18.03 -10.46 12.27
CA LYS A 337 19.39 -10.06 12.69
C LYS A 337 19.53 -8.55 12.87
N ALA A 338 18.80 -7.76 12.07
CA ALA A 338 18.77 -6.31 12.15
C ALA A 338 17.82 -5.75 13.22
N GLY A 339 17.03 -6.60 13.91
CA GLY A 339 16.07 -6.19 14.94
C GLY A 339 14.70 -5.76 14.41
N PHE A 340 14.40 -6.00 13.14
CA PHE A 340 13.17 -5.56 12.45
C PHE A 340 12.27 -6.71 11.96
N GLY A 341 12.61 -7.97 12.26
CA GLY A 341 11.90 -9.16 11.79
C GLY A 341 10.51 -9.39 12.40
N GLN A 342 9.94 -8.42 13.12
CA GLN A 342 8.58 -8.54 13.62
C GLN A 342 7.57 -8.08 12.55
N VAL A 343 6.38 -8.69 12.52
CA VAL A 343 5.28 -8.28 11.65
C VAL A 343 4.11 -7.71 12.44
N TYR A 344 3.23 -6.96 11.77
CA TYR A 344 1.96 -6.57 12.37
C TYR A 344 1.07 -7.79 12.61
N LEU A 345 0.55 -7.93 13.83
CA LEU A 345 -0.46 -8.93 14.20
C LEU A 345 -1.81 -8.28 14.54
N PRO A 346 -2.92 -8.79 13.97
CA PRO A 346 -4.25 -8.25 14.24
C PRO A 346 -4.75 -8.60 15.66
N HIS A 347 -5.80 -7.91 16.13
CA HIS A 347 -6.57 -8.26 17.35
C HIS A 347 -5.76 -8.46 18.64
N ALA A 348 -4.71 -7.67 18.86
CA ALA A 348 -3.85 -7.83 20.05
C ALA A 348 -3.28 -9.25 20.22
N LEU A 349 -3.10 -9.99 19.11
CA LEU A 349 -2.53 -11.34 19.13
C LEU A 349 -1.09 -11.35 19.67
N ASP A 350 -0.37 -10.25 19.57
CA ASP A 350 0.92 -10.03 20.23
C ASP A 350 0.82 -10.07 21.76
N GLY A 351 -0.31 -9.66 22.36
CA GLY A 351 -0.55 -9.80 23.79
C GLY A 351 -0.72 -11.26 24.22
N LYS A 352 -1.33 -12.09 23.37
CA LYS A 352 -1.55 -13.52 23.64
C LYS A 352 -0.34 -14.39 23.25
N TYR A 353 0.35 -14.02 22.18
CA TYR A 353 1.50 -14.73 21.61
C TYR A 353 2.63 -13.72 21.32
N PRO A 354 3.45 -13.38 22.33
CA PRO A 354 4.46 -12.31 22.22
C PRO A 354 5.48 -12.55 21.10
N ASN A 355 5.84 -13.81 20.85
CA ASN A 355 6.86 -14.19 19.87
C ASN A 355 6.31 -14.39 18.47
N ALA A 356 4.98 -14.53 18.31
CA ALA A 356 4.36 -14.84 17.03
C ALA A 356 4.70 -13.83 15.93
N ALA A 357 4.93 -12.57 16.29
CA ALA A 357 5.26 -11.52 15.33
C ALA A 357 6.60 -11.77 14.62
N ALA A 358 7.54 -12.45 15.27
CA ALA A 358 8.88 -12.76 14.72
C ALA A 358 8.94 -14.14 14.04
N GLU A 359 7.94 -14.99 14.26
CA GLU A 359 7.92 -16.35 13.73
C GLU A 359 7.63 -16.37 12.21
N TRP A 360 8.30 -17.28 11.51
CA TRP A 360 8.17 -17.45 10.05
C TRP A 360 6.72 -17.66 9.55
N PRO A 361 5.89 -18.51 10.19
CA PRO A 361 4.53 -18.78 9.71
C PRO A 361 3.64 -17.52 9.69
N TRP A 362 3.95 -16.51 10.50
CA TRP A 362 3.19 -15.27 10.59
C TRP A 362 3.62 -14.20 9.59
N GLN A 363 4.76 -14.38 8.90
CA GLN A 363 5.24 -13.40 7.93
C GLN A 363 4.31 -13.31 6.72
N TYR A 364 4.31 -12.17 6.04
CA TYR A 364 3.55 -12.01 4.80
C TYR A 364 4.22 -12.81 3.68
N VAL A 365 3.41 -13.46 2.84
CA VAL A 365 3.89 -14.10 1.61
C VAL A 365 4.44 -13.04 0.65
N PHE A 366 3.82 -11.87 0.59
CA PHE A 366 4.20 -10.77 -0.31
C PHE A 366 4.63 -9.54 0.49
N PRO A 367 5.83 -9.56 1.09
CA PRO A 367 6.32 -8.43 1.88
C PRO A 367 6.75 -7.26 0.99
N SER A 368 6.70 -6.04 1.52
CA SER A 368 7.23 -4.84 0.89
C SER A 368 8.74 -4.95 0.73
N SER A 369 9.28 -4.30 -0.31
CA SER A 369 10.72 -4.20 -0.54
C SER A 369 11.46 -3.42 0.54
N ARG A 370 10.76 -2.61 1.36
CA ARG A 370 11.36 -1.83 2.44
C ARG A 370 10.70 -2.04 3.79
N LEU A 371 11.44 -1.68 4.84
CA LEU A 371 10.87 -1.50 6.16
C LEU A 371 10.04 -0.21 6.19
N SER A 372 8.97 -0.22 6.98
CA SER A 372 8.14 0.94 7.24
C SER A 372 7.91 1.07 8.73
N THR A 373 7.98 2.30 9.22
CA THR A 373 7.49 2.63 10.55
C THR A 373 5.97 2.64 10.51
N ASP A 374 5.33 1.80 11.33
CA ASP A 374 3.89 1.85 11.52
C ASP A 374 3.54 3.21 12.15
N PRO A 375 2.80 4.08 11.46
CA PRO A 375 2.53 5.44 11.93
C PRO A 375 1.63 5.49 13.17
N ARG A 376 1.03 4.36 13.60
CA ARG A 376 0.22 4.27 14.82
C ARG A 376 0.99 3.71 16.01
N SER A 377 1.78 2.66 15.80
CA SER A 377 2.57 2.05 16.88
C SER A 377 3.98 2.60 17.02
N GLY A 378 4.49 3.34 16.03
CA GLY A 378 5.87 3.82 15.99
C GLY A 378 6.91 2.71 15.74
N VAL A 379 6.49 1.45 15.64
CA VAL A 379 7.38 0.30 15.46
C VAL A 379 7.72 0.14 13.98
N THR A 380 9.02 0.07 13.69
CA THR A 380 9.54 -0.22 12.36
C THR A 380 9.54 -1.72 12.09
N ARG A 381 8.91 -2.11 10.98
CA ARG A 381 8.74 -3.50 10.57
C ARG A 381 8.52 -3.63 9.07
N ARG A 382 8.67 -4.84 8.52
CA ARG A 382 8.27 -5.11 7.14
C ARG A 382 6.77 -5.34 7.05
N HIS A 383 6.10 -4.54 6.25
CA HIS A 383 4.68 -4.72 5.94
C HIS A 383 4.52 -5.53 4.65
N HIS A 384 3.28 -5.89 4.30
CA HIS A 384 2.99 -6.43 2.98
C HIS A 384 3.18 -5.36 1.89
N LEU A 385 3.29 -5.78 0.62
CA LEU A 385 3.24 -4.87 -0.53
C LEU A 385 2.01 -3.98 -0.49
N HIS A 386 2.13 -2.71 -0.88
CA HIS A 386 0.95 -1.85 -1.02
C HIS A 386 0.09 -2.33 -2.19
N GLU A 387 -1.22 -2.46 -1.97
CA GLU A 387 -2.16 -3.02 -2.94
C GLU A 387 -2.24 -2.23 -4.27
N ASN A 388 -1.95 -0.94 -4.23
CA ASN A 388 -1.94 -0.09 -5.42
C ASN A 388 -0.86 -0.50 -6.42
N ALA A 389 0.25 -1.08 -5.95
CA ALA A 389 1.32 -1.54 -6.83
C ALA A 389 0.82 -2.65 -7.76
N LEU A 390 0.11 -3.64 -7.21
CA LEU A 390 -0.52 -4.70 -7.99
C LEU A 390 -1.63 -4.16 -8.92
N GLN A 391 -2.44 -3.21 -8.45
CA GLN A 391 -3.47 -2.59 -9.30
C GLN A 391 -2.87 -1.86 -10.50
N ARG A 392 -1.76 -1.12 -10.30
CA ARG A 392 -1.04 -0.43 -11.38
C ARG A 392 -0.42 -1.42 -12.35
N ALA A 393 0.19 -2.51 -11.85
CA ALA A 393 0.74 -3.56 -12.69
C ALA A 393 -0.32 -4.22 -13.57
N ILE A 394 -1.48 -4.59 -13.00
CA ILE A 394 -2.61 -5.15 -13.76
C ILE A 394 -3.13 -4.14 -14.80
N LYS A 395 -3.28 -2.86 -14.42
CA LYS A 395 -3.74 -1.82 -15.35
C LYS A 395 -2.75 -1.58 -16.50
N LYS A 396 -1.45 -1.61 -16.20
CA LYS A 396 -0.39 -1.50 -17.21
C LYS A 396 -0.48 -2.67 -18.20
N ALA A 397 -0.52 -3.91 -17.70
CA ALA A 397 -0.63 -5.09 -18.54
C ALA A 397 -1.90 -5.08 -19.38
N ALA A 398 -3.05 -4.71 -18.80
CA ALA A 398 -4.29 -4.56 -19.55
C ALA A 398 -4.16 -3.55 -20.70
N ASN A 399 -3.56 -2.37 -20.46
CA ASN A 399 -3.37 -1.38 -21.52
C ASN A 399 -2.41 -1.85 -22.63
N GLU A 400 -1.43 -2.71 -22.31
CA GLU A 400 -0.47 -3.26 -23.28
C GLU A 400 -1.09 -4.35 -24.16
N THR A 401 -2.09 -5.07 -23.64
CA THR A 401 -2.72 -6.19 -24.34
C THR A 401 -3.98 -5.83 -25.14
N GLY A 402 -4.42 -4.56 -25.05
CA GLY A 402 -5.71 -4.12 -25.59
C GLY A 402 -6.88 -4.57 -24.73
#